data_AF-A0A4R5A5A8-F1
#
_entry.id   AF-A0A4R5A5A8-F1
#
_cell.length_a   1.000
_cell.length_b   1.000
_cell.length_c   1.000
_cell.angle_alpha   90.00
_cell.angle_beta   90.00
_cell.angle_gamma   90.00
#
_symmetry.space_group_name_H-M   'P 1'
#
loop_
_entity.id
_entity.type
_entity.pdbx_description
1 polymer ?
#
loop_
_entity_poly.entity_id
_entity_poly.type
_entity_poly.pdbx_seq_one_letter_code
_entity_poly.pdbx_strand_id
1 'polypeptide(L)'
;MRYRLLGPTGLRVSELALGTMTFGTDWGWGAPAETCRKILDTYAAAGGNVLDTANNYTDGSSESILGELLAGRRDEFVLATKADSLGAPGVRLPEEALARLDELSRVPRGFPHDFLDSPGIREIVYGDRWRQIDDRRTTGRRTLR
;
A
#
# COMPACT_ATOMS: atom_id res chain seq x y z
N MET A 1 8.97 -20.95 11.14
CA MET A 1 7.63 -20.52 10.70
C MET A 1 6.56 -21.53 11.12
N ARG A 2 5.32 -21.11 11.41
CA ARG A 2 4.15 -22.01 11.47
C ARG A 2 3.35 -21.91 10.17
N TYR A 3 2.76 -23.02 9.75
CA TYR A 3 1.93 -23.09 8.55
C TYR A 3 0.47 -23.37 8.91
N ARG A 4 -0.45 -22.77 8.15
CA ARG A 4 -1.89 -23.01 8.22
C ARG A 4 -2.44 -23.39 6.85
N LEU A 5 -3.60 -24.03 6.84
CA LEU A 5 -4.35 -24.22 5.61
C LEU A 5 -5.08 -22.92 5.25
N LEU A 6 -4.96 -22.50 3.99
CA LEU A 6 -5.71 -21.37 3.47
C LEU A 6 -7.15 -21.80 3.16
N GLY A 7 -8.02 -21.75 4.17
CA GLY A 7 -9.41 -22.15 4.03
C GLY A 7 -9.56 -23.56 3.43
N PRO A 8 -10.53 -23.79 2.53
CA PRO A 8 -10.76 -25.10 1.91
C PRO A 8 -9.83 -25.40 0.71
N THR A 9 -8.85 -24.54 0.41
CA THR A 9 -8.03 -24.67 -0.82
C THR A 9 -7.00 -25.80 -0.77
N GLY A 10 -6.67 -26.30 0.42
CA GLY A 10 -5.60 -27.27 0.63
C GLY A 10 -4.18 -26.67 0.61
N LEU A 11 -4.02 -25.37 0.28
CA LEU A 11 -2.71 -24.71 0.31
C LEU A 11 -2.21 -24.54 1.74
N ARG A 12 -0.97 -24.97 2.00
CA ARG A 12 -0.25 -24.70 3.25
C ARG A 12 0.51 -23.40 3.12
N VAL A 13 0.11 -22.41 3.91
CA VAL A 13 0.65 -21.05 3.89
C VAL A 13 1.30 -20.71 5.22
N SER A 14 2.41 -19.97 5.19
CA SER A 14 3.02 -19.38 6.38
C SER A 14 2.05 -18.40 7.06
N GLU A 15 2.10 -18.28 8.38
CA GLU A 15 1.27 -17.31 9.12
C GLU A 15 1.59 -15.84 8.80
N LEU A 16 2.76 -15.59 8.22
CA LEU A 16 3.17 -14.28 7.70
C LEU A 16 3.28 -14.37 6.18
N ALA A 17 2.96 -13.26 5.51
CA ALA A 17 3.17 -13.07 4.08
C ALA A 17 4.17 -11.93 3.86
N LEU A 18 5.01 -12.05 2.84
CA LEU A 18 5.92 -11.00 2.42
C LEU A 18 5.24 -10.15 1.35
N GLY A 19 4.90 -8.91 1.69
CA GLY A 19 4.44 -7.92 0.71
C GLY A 19 5.61 -7.31 -0.06
N THR A 20 5.48 -7.21 -1.38
CA THR A 20 6.56 -6.76 -2.29
C THR A 20 6.28 -5.43 -2.96
N MET A 21 5.38 -4.61 -2.41
CA MET A 21 5.06 -3.28 -2.95
C MET A 21 6.30 -2.39 -3.12
N THR A 22 7.33 -2.58 -2.30
CA THR A 22 8.57 -1.79 -2.35
C THR A 22 9.69 -2.49 -3.12
N PHE A 23 9.42 -3.59 -3.85
CA PHE A 23 10.42 -4.23 -4.69
C PHE A 23 10.52 -3.44 -5.99
N GLY A 24 11.72 -2.96 -6.31
CA GLY A 24 11.97 -2.04 -7.42
C GLY A 24 12.17 -0.59 -6.95
N THR A 25 12.51 0.30 -7.89
CA THR A 25 12.81 1.71 -7.60
C THR A 25 12.09 2.69 -8.53
N ASP A 26 11.19 2.22 -9.40
CA ASP A 26 10.60 3.04 -10.48
C ASP A 26 9.71 4.20 -9.97
N TRP A 27 9.17 4.08 -8.76
CA TRP A 27 8.50 5.18 -8.07
C TRP A 27 9.46 6.28 -7.57
N GLY A 28 10.76 6.17 -7.83
CA GLY A 28 11.81 7.03 -7.26
C GLY A 28 12.17 6.67 -5.81
N TRP A 29 11.57 5.61 -5.27
CA TRP A 29 11.85 5.04 -3.95
C TRP A 29 11.51 3.55 -3.96
N GLY A 30 12.08 2.79 -3.02
CA GLY A 30 11.91 1.34 -2.91
C GLY A 30 13.25 0.64 -2.75
N ALA A 31 13.26 -0.68 -2.91
CA ALA A 31 14.44 -1.52 -2.75
C ALA A 31 15.03 -1.89 -4.13
N PRO A 32 16.34 -1.69 -4.35
CA PRO A 32 17.00 -2.20 -5.56
C PRO A 32 16.96 -3.74 -5.57
N ALA A 33 17.10 -4.34 -6.75
CA ALA A 33 16.95 -5.80 -6.95
C ALA A 33 17.81 -6.66 -5.99
N GLU A 34 19.03 -6.22 -5.71
CA GLU A 34 19.92 -6.91 -4.76
C GLU A 34 19.38 -6.91 -3.32
N THR A 35 18.76 -5.81 -2.89
CA THR A 35 18.10 -5.73 -1.59
C THR A 35 16.82 -6.57 -1.58
N CYS A 36 16.06 -6.56 -2.68
CA CYS A 36 14.87 -7.41 -2.85
C CYS A 36 15.22 -8.90 -2.69
N ARG A 37 16.32 -9.34 -3.31
CA ARG A 37 16.87 -10.70 -3.17
C ARG A 37 17.15 -11.03 -1.71
N LYS A 38 17.91 -10.17 -1.01
CA LYS A 38 18.23 -10.36 0.42
C LYS A 38 16.99 -10.46 1.29
N ILE A 39 15.99 -9.62 1.04
CA ILE A 39 14.71 -9.66 1.77
C ILE A 39 14.00 -10.99 1.53
N LEU A 40 13.86 -11.40 0.26
CA LEU A 40 13.20 -12.65 -0.11
C LEU A 40 13.92 -13.87 0.48
N ASP A 41 15.25 -13.93 0.36
CA ASP A 41 16.05 -15.04 0.86
C ASP A 41 16.00 -15.12 2.38
N THR A 42 16.03 -13.98 3.08
CA THR A 42 15.88 -13.94 4.54
C THR A 42 14.51 -14.45 4.98
N TYR A 43 13.45 -14.02 4.28
CA TYR A 43 12.09 -14.47 4.54
C TYR A 43 11.91 -15.96 4.28
N ALA A 44 12.42 -16.45 3.15
CA ALA A 44 12.38 -17.87 2.78
C ALA A 44 13.17 -18.73 3.79
N ALA A 45 14.36 -18.28 4.21
CA ALA A 45 15.17 -18.96 5.22
C ALA A 45 14.48 -19.04 6.59
N ALA A 46 13.63 -18.07 6.93
CA ALA A 46 12.79 -18.12 8.14
C ALA A 46 11.59 -19.09 8.03
N GLY A 47 11.39 -19.70 6.85
CA GLY A 47 10.30 -20.60 6.50
C GLY A 47 9.07 -19.88 5.93
N GLY A 48 9.20 -18.64 5.46
CA GLY A 48 8.12 -17.95 4.78
C GLY A 48 7.85 -18.55 3.39
N ASN A 49 6.59 -18.68 3.00
CA ASN A 49 6.24 -19.15 1.66
C ASN A 49 5.16 -18.33 0.95
N VAL A 50 4.48 -17.39 1.60
CA VAL A 50 3.49 -16.53 0.93
C VAL A 50 4.14 -15.23 0.46
N LEU A 51 3.98 -14.91 -0.82
CA LEU A 51 4.40 -13.66 -1.43
C LEU A 51 3.18 -12.90 -1.95
N ASP A 52 3.08 -11.62 -1.64
CA ASP A 52 2.01 -10.72 -2.08
C ASP A 52 2.57 -9.62 -2.98
N THR A 53 2.04 -9.54 -4.21
CA THR A 53 2.39 -8.52 -5.21
C THR A 53 1.12 -7.96 -5.90
N ALA A 54 1.29 -7.06 -6.85
CA ALA A 54 0.25 -6.53 -7.72
C ALA A 54 0.83 -5.94 -9.01
N ASN A 55 0.01 -5.87 -10.06
CA ASN A 55 0.38 -5.33 -11.37
C ASN A 55 0.87 -3.87 -11.36
N ASN A 56 0.49 -3.08 -10.36
CA ASN A 56 0.89 -1.67 -10.23
C ASN A 56 2.01 -1.44 -9.22
N TYR A 57 2.49 -2.46 -8.52
CA TYR A 57 3.54 -2.28 -7.52
C TYR A 57 4.84 -1.89 -8.19
N THR A 58 5.34 -0.72 -7.81
CA THR A 58 6.51 -0.07 -8.42
C THR A 58 6.41 0.02 -9.94
N ASP A 59 5.26 0.45 -10.45
CA ASP A 59 4.97 0.54 -11.89
C ASP A 59 5.18 -0.79 -12.64
N GLY A 60 4.99 -1.91 -11.95
CA GLY A 60 5.07 -3.27 -12.49
C GLY A 60 6.41 -3.97 -12.26
N SER A 61 7.48 -3.25 -11.89
CA SER A 61 8.79 -3.90 -11.69
C SER A 61 8.83 -4.86 -10.50
N SER A 62 7.93 -4.72 -9.53
CA SER A 62 7.80 -5.69 -8.44
C SER A 62 7.55 -7.11 -8.96
N GLU A 63 6.65 -7.28 -9.92
CA GLU A 63 6.37 -8.59 -10.53
C GLU A 63 7.52 -9.08 -11.39
N SER A 64 8.17 -8.21 -12.16
CA SER A 64 9.34 -8.56 -12.97
C SER A 64 10.50 -9.05 -12.10
N ILE A 65 10.82 -8.32 -11.03
CA ILE A 65 11.88 -8.70 -10.07
C ILE A 65 11.53 -10.05 -9.41
N LEU A 66 10.30 -10.25 -8.97
CA LEU A 66 9.89 -11.55 -8.43
C LEU A 66 10.01 -12.67 -9.47
N GLY A 67 9.65 -12.42 -10.73
CA GLY A 67 9.80 -13.38 -11.82
C GLY A 67 11.25 -13.87 -11.95
N GLU A 68 12.21 -12.95 -11.88
CA GLU A 68 13.64 -13.27 -11.90
C GLU A 68 14.10 -14.00 -10.64
N LEU A 69 13.67 -13.54 -9.45
CA LEU A 69 14.11 -14.11 -8.18
C LEU A 69 13.53 -15.52 -7.90
N LEU A 70 12.36 -15.83 -8.46
CA LEU A 70 11.68 -17.11 -8.28
C LEU A 70 12.06 -18.15 -9.35
N ALA A 71 12.84 -17.77 -10.36
CA ALA A 71 13.31 -18.67 -11.40
C ALA A 71 14.02 -19.90 -10.78
N GLY A 72 13.56 -21.11 -11.13
CA GLY A 72 14.11 -22.36 -10.61
C GLY A 72 13.68 -22.75 -9.19
N ARG A 73 12.91 -21.90 -8.49
CA ARG A 73 12.42 -22.15 -7.12
C ARG A 73 10.96 -21.75 -6.89
N ARG A 74 10.19 -21.63 -7.97
CA ARG A 74 8.80 -21.14 -7.92
C ARG A 74 7.93 -22.00 -6.99
N ASP A 75 8.12 -23.31 -6.99
CA ASP A 75 7.30 -24.25 -6.22
C ASP A 75 7.45 -24.13 -4.69
N GLU A 76 8.47 -23.40 -4.23
CA GLU A 76 8.65 -23.10 -2.80
C GLU A 76 7.60 -22.11 -2.28
N PHE A 77 6.93 -21.36 -3.16
CA PHE A 77 6.12 -20.21 -2.78
C PHE A 77 4.65 -20.33 -3.20
N VAL A 78 3.78 -19.70 -2.42
CA VAL A 78 2.41 -19.33 -2.80
C VAL A 78 2.44 -17.86 -3.18
N LEU A 79 2.25 -17.56 -4.47
CA LEU A 79 2.28 -16.20 -5.01
C LEU A 79 0.84 -15.69 -5.18
N ALA A 80 0.49 -14.64 -4.46
CA ALA A 80 -0.74 -13.89 -4.62
C ALA A 80 -0.46 -12.59 -5.37
N THR A 81 -1.15 -12.36 -6.48
CA THR A 81 -1.10 -11.09 -7.22
C THR A 81 -2.50 -10.47 -7.34
N LYS A 82 -2.56 -9.19 -7.70
CA LYS A 82 -3.78 -8.41 -7.89
C LYS A 82 -3.71 -7.75 -9.26
N ALA A 83 -4.81 -7.87 -10.01
CA ALA A 83 -5.01 -7.19 -11.28
C ALA A 83 -5.93 -5.96 -11.10
N ASP A 84 -6.19 -5.24 -12.18
CA ASP A 84 -7.20 -4.16 -12.26
C ASP A 84 -6.95 -2.90 -11.43
N SER A 85 -5.73 -2.72 -10.91
CA SER A 85 -5.30 -1.42 -10.42
C SER A 85 -5.31 -0.41 -11.58
N LEU A 86 -6.17 0.61 -11.55
CA LEU A 86 -6.28 1.64 -12.59
C LEU A 86 -4.95 2.35 -12.89
N GLY A 87 -4.01 2.34 -11.94
CA GLY A 87 -2.65 2.85 -12.14
C GLY A 87 -1.82 2.04 -13.15
N ALA A 88 -2.02 0.73 -13.26
CA ALA A 88 -1.25 -0.13 -14.16
C ALA A 88 -1.49 0.13 -15.67
N PRO A 89 -2.74 0.35 -16.15
CA PRO A 89 -2.99 0.78 -17.53
C PRO A 89 -2.84 2.28 -17.76
N GLY A 90 -2.33 3.06 -16.78
CA GLY A 90 -2.24 4.52 -16.89
C GLY A 90 -3.60 5.23 -16.93
N VAL A 91 -4.67 4.58 -16.47
CA VAL A 91 -6.02 5.15 -16.49
C VAL A 91 -6.09 6.30 -15.48
N ARG A 92 -6.36 7.50 -16.00
CA ARG A 92 -6.65 8.71 -15.22
C ARG A 92 -8.15 8.94 -15.23
N LEU A 93 -8.76 8.98 -14.04
CA LEU A 93 -10.15 9.40 -13.92
C LEU A 93 -10.24 10.91 -14.21
N PRO A 94 -11.25 11.39 -14.95
CA PRO A 94 -11.53 12.81 -15.07
C PRO A 94 -11.75 13.45 -13.69
N GLU A 95 -11.37 14.71 -13.53
CA GLU A 95 -11.55 15.47 -12.28
C GLU A 95 -12.99 15.42 -11.75
N GLU A 96 -13.97 15.48 -12.65
CA GLU A 96 -15.38 15.37 -12.29
C GLU A 96 -15.73 13.99 -11.68
N ALA A 97 -15.17 12.91 -12.24
CA ALA A 97 -15.39 11.57 -11.74
C ALA A 97 -14.71 11.34 -10.37
N LEU A 98 -13.52 11.92 -10.18
CA LEU A 98 -12.82 11.92 -8.89
C LEU A 98 -13.63 12.69 -7.83
N ALA A 99 -14.11 13.90 -8.17
CA ALA A 99 -14.93 14.71 -7.27
C ALA A 99 -16.19 13.98 -6.82
N ARG A 100 -16.87 13.28 -7.76
CA ARG A 100 -18.03 12.45 -7.45
C ARG A 100 -17.69 11.27 -6.54
N LEU A 101 -16.56 10.60 -6.78
CA LEU A 101 -16.11 9.50 -5.94
C LEU A 101 -15.75 9.98 -4.53
N ASP A 102 -15.07 11.12 -4.41
CA ASP A 102 -14.70 11.73 -3.13
C ASP A 102 -15.94 12.19 -2.33
N GLU A 103 -17.01 12.61 -3.02
CA GLU A 103 -18.28 12.91 -2.37
C GLU A 103 -18.96 11.63 -1.83
N LEU A 104 -19.07 10.59 -2.66
CA LEU A 104 -19.75 9.34 -2.31
C LEU A 104 -18.99 8.51 -1.26
N SER A 105 -17.66 8.54 -1.30
CA SER A 105 -16.80 7.76 -0.39
C SER A 105 -16.39 8.53 0.87
N ARG A 106 -16.94 9.74 1.08
CA ARG A 106 -16.59 10.58 2.21
C ARG A 106 -16.94 9.89 3.53
N VAL A 107 -15.91 9.51 4.29
CA VAL A 107 -16.07 8.99 5.64
C VAL A 107 -16.42 10.15 6.59
N PRO A 108 -17.57 10.12 7.29
CA PRO A 108 -17.88 11.10 8.33
C PRO A 108 -16.83 11.03 9.43
N ARG A 109 -16.20 12.16 9.78
CA ARG A 109 -15.05 12.17 10.70
C ARG A 109 -15.46 11.92 12.16
N GLY A 110 -16.66 12.33 12.55
CA GLY A 110 -17.22 12.06 13.87
C GLY A 110 -16.39 12.69 15.01
N PHE A 111 -16.69 12.30 16.25
CA PHE A 111 -15.86 12.65 17.40
C PHE A 111 -14.52 11.87 17.38
N PRO A 112 -13.37 12.48 17.72
CA PRO A 112 -13.18 13.85 18.20
C PRO A 112 -12.95 14.89 17.09
N HIS A 113 -12.92 14.48 15.82
CA HIS A 113 -12.58 15.37 14.72
C HIS A 113 -13.57 16.54 14.56
N ASP A 114 -14.87 16.28 14.64
CA ASP A 114 -15.90 17.32 14.56
C ASP A 114 -15.82 18.30 15.75
N PHE A 115 -15.47 17.77 16.94
CA PHE A 115 -15.26 18.58 18.14
C PHE A 115 -14.03 19.47 18.01
N LEU A 116 -12.90 18.91 17.57
CA LEU A 116 -11.65 19.64 17.34
C LEU A 116 -11.77 20.65 16.21
N ASP A 117 -12.65 20.41 15.23
CA ASP A 117 -12.89 21.31 14.11
C ASP A 117 -13.82 22.49 14.44
N SER A 118 -14.51 22.45 15.59
CA SER A 118 -15.42 23.51 16.00
C SER A 118 -14.67 24.84 16.22
N PRO A 119 -15.22 26.00 15.79
CA PRO A 119 -14.49 27.27 15.79
C PRO A 119 -13.87 27.65 17.14
N GLY A 120 -14.63 27.48 18.23
CA GLY A 120 -14.16 27.79 19.59
C GLY A 120 -13.08 26.82 20.08
N ILE A 121 -13.17 25.53 19.73
CA ILE A 121 -12.15 24.55 20.14
C ILE A 121 -10.86 24.74 19.34
N ARG A 122 -10.95 25.06 18.03
CA ARG A 122 -9.76 25.38 17.23
C ARG A 122 -9.00 26.58 17.80
N GLU A 123 -9.71 27.62 18.20
CA GLU A 123 -9.10 28.80 18.82
C GLU A 123 -8.49 28.47 20.18
N ILE A 124 -9.15 27.65 21.01
CA ILE A 124 -8.60 27.22 22.30
C ILE A 124 -7.34 26.36 22.13
N VAL A 125 -7.35 25.41 21.20
CA VAL A 125 -6.27 24.43 21.03
C VAL A 125 -5.08 25.01 20.26
N TYR A 126 -5.33 25.82 19.23
CA TYR A 126 -4.30 26.30 18.30
C TYR A 126 -4.12 27.82 18.27
N GLY A 127 -4.97 28.58 18.96
CA GLY A 127 -4.94 30.04 18.96
C GLY A 127 -5.26 30.67 17.61
N ASP A 128 -4.87 31.94 17.46
CA ASP A 128 -4.97 32.73 16.23
C ASP A 128 -4.07 32.21 15.09
N ARG A 129 -3.11 31.34 15.42
CA ARG A 129 -2.13 30.78 14.47
C ARG A 129 -2.60 29.53 13.75
N TRP A 130 -3.83 29.05 13.96
CA TRP A 130 -4.36 27.88 13.23
C TRP A 130 -4.17 27.99 11.71
N ARG A 131 -4.38 29.19 11.15
CA ARG A 131 -4.21 29.46 9.70
C ARG A 131 -2.76 29.38 9.21
N GLN A 132 -1.79 29.36 10.12
CA GLN A 132 -0.36 29.29 9.84
C GLN A 132 0.20 27.87 9.96
N ILE A 133 -0.59 26.92 10.49
CA ILE A 133 -0.16 25.52 10.65
C ILE A 133 -0.26 24.83 9.28
N ASP A 134 0.90 24.42 8.75
CA ASP A 134 0.99 23.53 7.59
C ASP A 134 0.66 22.10 8.03
N ASP A 135 -0.63 21.81 8.12
CA ASP A 135 -1.13 20.55 8.59
C ASP A 135 -1.19 19.50 7.48
N ARG A 136 -0.18 18.62 7.47
CA ARG A 136 -0.05 17.49 6.54
C ARG A 136 -0.85 16.25 6.95
N ARG A 137 -1.55 16.26 8.10
CA ARG A 137 -2.17 15.05 8.68
C ARG A 137 -3.67 15.17 8.97
N THR A 138 -4.22 16.36 9.18
CA THR A 138 -5.61 16.52 9.65
C THR A 138 -6.56 17.18 8.64
N THR A 139 -6.08 17.78 7.55
CA THR A 139 -6.96 18.25 6.47
C THR A 139 -6.87 17.36 5.24
N GLY A 140 -8.03 17.02 4.67
CA GLY A 140 -8.15 16.35 3.38
C GLY A 140 -7.69 17.21 2.21
N ARG A 141 -6.70 18.10 2.39
CA ARG A 141 -5.99 18.79 1.30
C ARG A 141 -5.00 17.82 0.67
N ARG A 142 -5.52 16.76 0.04
CA ARG A 142 -4.75 16.08 -1.00
C ARG A 142 -4.64 17.06 -2.17
N THR A 143 -3.45 17.66 -2.29
CA THR A 143 -2.83 18.11 -3.54
C THR A 143 -3.69 18.93 -4.51
N LEU A 144 -3.64 20.25 -4.36
CA LEU A 144 -3.65 21.18 -5.50
C LEU A 144 -2.33 21.96 -5.43
N ARG A 145 -1.31 21.45 -6.12
CA ARG A 145 -0.15 22.18 -6.62
C ARG A 145 0.18 21.65 -7.99
#